data_AF-U4UZC6-F1
#
_entry.id   AF-U4UZC6-F1
#
_cell.length_a   1.000
_cell.length_b   1.000
_cell.length_c   1.000
_cell.angle_alpha   90.00
_cell.angle_beta   90.00
_cell.angle_gamma   90.00
#
_symmetry.space_group_name_H-M   'P 1'
#
loop_
_entity.id
_entity.type
_entity.pdbx_description
1 polymer ?
#
loop_
_entity_poly.entity_id
_entity_poly.type
_entity_poly.pdbx_seq_one_letter_code
_entity_poly.pdbx_strand_id
1 'polypeptide(L)'
;MEYLAKCAIFDVLVINLEGSDERLESVRHMLDREQIAWRRMPAVDGRHGMQEGDYDYDESAAIIRHDRPLNIGEIGCYLSHIKALRMFLAGEAACAVV
;
A
#
# COMPACT_ATOMS: atom_id res chain seq x y z
N MET A 1 4.08 -28.64 25.82
CA MET A 1 5.09 -27.98 24.96
C MET A 1 4.51 -27.82 23.57
N GLU A 2 3.57 -26.89 23.38
CA GLU A 2 2.92 -26.63 22.09
C GLU A 2 2.26 -25.24 22.11
N TYR A 3 2.96 -24.24 22.66
CA TYR A 3 2.45 -22.87 22.81
C TYR A 3 3.50 -21.82 22.45
N LEU A 4 4.44 -22.19 21.60
CA LEU A 4 5.41 -21.29 21.00
C LEU A 4 5.25 -21.35 19.49
N ALA A 5 4.95 -20.19 18.89
CA ALA A 5 5.18 -19.86 17.49
C ALA A 5 4.18 -20.34 16.42
N LYS A 6 2.87 -20.15 16.63
CA LYS A 6 2.08 -19.53 15.56
C LYS A 6 2.25 -18.02 15.68
N CYS A 7 3.49 -17.55 15.49
CA CYS A 7 3.71 -16.13 15.23
C CYS A 7 2.99 -15.92 13.90
N ALA A 8 1.83 -15.25 13.93
CA ALA A 8 1.10 -14.99 12.70
C ALA A 8 2.09 -14.35 11.71
N ILE A 9 2.27 -14.99 10.56
CA ILE A 9 3.11 -14.43 9.50
C ILE A 9 2.32 -13.21 8.99
N PHE A 10 2.70 -12.03 9.47
CA PHE A 10 2.18 -10.76 8.96
C PHE A 10 3.01 -10.38 7.72
N ASP A 11 2.38 -10.15 6.58
CA ASP A 11 3.07 -9.52 5.43
C ASP A 11 3.13 -8.01 5.66
N VAL A 12 4.33 -7.45 5.71
CA VAL A 12 4.54 -5.99 5.88
C VAL A 12 4.90 -5.40 4.53
N LEU A 13 3.99 -4.63 3.96
CA LEU A 13 4.08 -4.05 2.62
C LEU A 13 4.30 -2.54 2.71
N VAL A 14 5.51 -2.08 2.45
CA VAL A 14 5.80 -0.63 2.47
C VAL A 14 5.45 -0.03 1.12
N ILE A 15 4.34 0.71 1.06
CA ILE A 15 3.96 1.50 -0.11
C ILE A 15 4.95 2.66 -0.28
N ASN A 16 5.71 2.68 -1.37
CA ASN A 16 6.63 3.78 -1.65
C ASN A 16 6.67 4.14 -3.14
N LEU A 17 6.54 5.44 -3.43
CA LEU A 17 6.63 6.00 -4.77
C LEU A 17 8.06 5.90 -5.32
N GLU A 18 8.20 5.69 -6.62
CA GLU A 18 9.52 5.77 -7.26
C GLU A 18 10.14 7.16 -7.07
N GLY A 19 11.42 7.23 -6.73
CA GLY A 19 12.13 8.47 -6.40
C GLY A 19 11.85 9.05 -5.01
N SER A 20 11.07 8.37 -4.16
CA SER A 20 10.91 8.72 -2.73
C SER A 20 11.92 7.97 -1.84
N ASP A 21 13.20 8.02 -2.20
CA ASP A 21 14.24 7.16 -1.61
C ASP A 21 14.52 7.50 -0.14
N GLU A 22 14.56 8.79 0.22
CA GLU A 22 14.78 9.22 1.61
C GLU A 22 13.66 8.73 2.55
N ARG A 23 12.41 8.72 2.07
CA ARG A 23 11.25 8.23 2.84
C ARG A 23 11.33 6.72 3.02
N LEU A 24 11.68 6.00 1.96
CA LEU A 24 11.88 4.55 2.01
C LEU A 24 12.99 4.18 3.00
N GLU A 25 14.11 4.90 2.95
CA GLU A 25 15.25 4.67 3.81
C GLU A 25 14.91 4.92 5.29
N SER A 26 14.15 5.97 5.57
CA SER A 26 13.63 6.24 6.91
C SER A 26 12.76 5.08 7.43
N VAL A 27 11.83 4.58 6.62
CA VAL A 27 10.97 3.44 6.98
C VAL A 27 11.78 2.17 7.16
N ARG A 28 12.72 1.90 6.25
CA ARG A 28 13.65 0.76 6.37
C ARG A 28 14.39 0.80 7.69
N HIS A 29 14.99 1.93 8.06
CA HIS A 29 15.72 2.07 9.32
C HIS A 29 14.84 1.78 10.54
N MET A 30 13.58 2.22 10.53
CA MET A 30 12.64 1.92 11.62
C MET A 30 12.33 0.43 11.70
N LEU A 31 12.01 -0.21 10.57
CA LEU A 31 11.65 -1.64 10.53
C LEU A 31 12.84 -2.55 10.84
N ASP A 32 14.04 -2.21 10.35
CA ASP A 32 15.27 -2.95 10.58
C ASP A 32 15.67 -2.91 12.06
N ARG A 33 15.47 -1.76 12.74
CA ARG A 33 15.72 -1.63 14.18
C ARG A 33 14.85 -2.58 15.01
N GLU A 34 13.61 -2.78 14.58
CA GLU A 34 12.66 -3.69 15.24
C GLU A 34 12.73 -5.12 14.68
N GLN A 35 13.66 -5.41 13.75
CA GLN A 35 13.85 -6.70 13.09
C GLN A 35 12.58 -7.22 12.38
N ILE A 36 11.77 -6.31 11.85
CA ILE A 36 10.54 -6.64 11.13
C ILE A 36 10.90 -6.90 9.66
N ALA A 37 10.59 -8.11 9.18
CA ALA A 37 10.70 -8.42 7.76
C ALA A 37 9.61 -7.67 6.98
N TRP A 38 10.02 -7.01 5.89
CA TRP A 38 9.13 -6.20 5.07
C TRP A 38 9.49 -6.27 3.59
N ARG A 39 8.56 -5.87 2.73
CA ARG A 39 8.73 -5.84 1.28
C ARG A 39 8.31 -4.48 0.75
N ARG A 40 9.11 -3.88 -0.14
CA ARG A 40 8.70 -2.67 -0.85
C ARG A 40 7.60 -2.99 -1.85
N MET A 41 6.53 -2.21 -1.82
CA MET A 41 5.47 -2.20 -2.82
C MET A 41 5.55 -0.89 -3.61
N PRO A 42 5.91 -0.91 -4.92
CA PRO A 42 5.96 0.31 -5.72
C PRO A 42 4.58 0.95 -5.82
N ALA A 43 4.45 2.16 -5.28
CA ALA A 43 3.19 2.91 -5.30
C ALA A 43 2.76 3.28 -6.72
N VAL A 44 1.46 3.46 -6.90
CA VAL A 44 0.89 4.02 -8.13
C VAL A 44 1.09 5.53 -8.10
N ASP A 45 1.86 6.06 -9.05
CA ASP A 45 2.00 7.50 -9.24
C ASP A 45 0.75 8.04 -9.93
N GLY A 46 -0.11 8.77 -9.22
CA GLY A 46 -1.31 9.38 -9.81
C GLY A 46 -1.04 10.33 -10.98
N ARG A 47 0.21 10.79 -11.17
CA ARG A 47 0.60 11.65 -12.31
C ARG A 47 0.88 10.86 -13.58
N HIS A 48 1.30 9.60 -13.46
CA HIS A 48 1.90 8.83 -14.58
C HIS A 48 1.35 7.40 -14.70
N GLY A 49 0.72 6.87 -13.66
CA GLY A 49 0.34 5.47 -13.50
C GLY A 49 -1.18 5.23 -13.53
N MET A 50 -1.91 6.08 -14.24
CA MET A 50 -3.36 6.03 -14.37
C MET A 50 -3.70 5.93 -15.86
N GLN A 51 -3.56 4.74 -16.46
CA GLN A 51 -4.11 4.54 -17.80
C GLN A 51 -5.63 4.66 -17.71
N GLU A 52 -6.24 5.41 -18.63
CA GLU A 52 -7.69 5.51 -18.73
C GLU A 52 -8.30 4.10 -18.83
N GLY A 53 -9.23 3.77 -17.93
CA GLY A 53 -9.93 2.48 -17.89
C GLY A 53 -9.40 1.45 -16.87
N ASP A 54 -8.22 1.65 -16.27
CA ASP A 54 -7.68 0.71 -15.27
C ASP A 54 -8.30 0.84 -13.87
N TYR A 55 -9.06 1.92 -13.64
CA TYR A 55 -9.73 2.19 -12.38
C TYR A 55 -11.05 2.93 -12.61
N ASP A 56 -12.07 2.52 -11.85
CA ASP A 56 -13.42 3.08 -11.92
C ASP A 56 -13.54 4.22 -10.90
N TYR A 57 -12.91 5.36 -11.21
CA TYR A 57 -13.08 6.58 -10.43
C TYR A 57 -14.38 7.28 -10.84
N ASP A 58 -15.35 7.27 -9.93
CA ASP A 58 -16.59 8.00 -10.06
C ASP A 58 -16.49 9.36 -9.35
N GLU A 59 -16.30 10.41 -10.14
CA GLU A 59 -16.24 11.79 -9.63
C GLU A 59 -17.56 12.23 -8.98
N SER A 60 -18.71 11.79 -9.49
CA SER A 60 -20.00 12.14 -8.91
C SER A 60 -20.14 11.55 -7.51
N ALA A 61 -19.74 10.28 -7.35
CA ALA A 61 -19.69 9.64 -6.05
C ALA A 61 -18.65 10.27 -5.12
N ALA A 62 -17.51 10.73 -5.65
CA ALA A 62 -16.52 11.46 -4.85
C ALA A 62 -17.07 12.79 -4.33
N ILE A 63 -17.74 13.58 -5.18
CA ILE A 63 -18.39 14.83 -4.78
C ILE A 63 -19.46 14.57 -3.72
N ILE A 64 -20.27 13.50 -3.85
CA ILE A 64 -21.28 13.15 -2.85
C ILE A 64 -20.65 12.78 -1.49
N ARG A 65 -19.51 12.09 -1.47
CA ARG A 65 -18.88 11.60 -0.22
C ARG A 65 -17.89 12.59 0.41
N HIS A 66 -17.29 13.46 -0.38
CA HIS A 66 -16.16 14.29 0.02
C HIS A 66 -16.34 15.78 -0.32
N ASP A 67 -17.49 16.18 -0.86
CA ASP A 67 -17.83 17.54 -1.27
C ASP A 67 -16.92 18.14 -2.37
N ARG A 68 -16.07 17.30 -2.98
CA ARG A 68 -15.18 17.66 -4.08
C ARG A 68 -14.67 16.43 -4.84
N PRO A 69 -14.11 16.59 -6.04
CA PRO A 69 -13.30 15.57 -6.68
C PRO A 69 -12.07 15.19 -5.83
N LEU A 70 -11.63 13.94 -5.94
CA LEU A 70 -10.34 13.51 -5.42
C LEU A 70 -9.22 14.08 -6.30
N ASN A 71 -8.11 14.47 -5.67
CA ASN A 71 -6.92 14.84 -6.42
C ASN A 71 -6.16 13.58 -6.88
N ILE A 72 -5.29 13.74 -7.88
CA ILE A 72 -4.52 12.63 -8.46
C ILE A 72 -3.69 11.85 -7.43
N GLY A 73 -3.18 12.52 -6.38
CA GLY A 73 -2.44 11.87 -5.30
C GLY A 73 -3.33 11.00 -4.41
N GLU A 74 -4.57 11.45 -4.15
CA GLU A 74 -5.56 10.67 -3.42
C GLU A 74 -5.98 9.42 -4.19
N ILE A 75 -6.21 9.56 -5.50
CA ILE A 75 -6.57 8.39 -6.31
C ILE A 75 -5.37 7.43 -6.43
N GLY A 76 -4.16 7.94 -6.66
CA GLY A 76 -2.94 7.12 -6.65
C GLY A 76 -2.69 6.40 -5.32
N CYS A 77 -2.96 7.06 -4.20
CA CYS A 77 -2.91 6.45 -2.86
C CYS A 77 -3.91 5.30 -2.74
N TYR A 78 -5.17 5.52 -3.13
CA TYR A 78 -6.20 4.48 -3.11
C TYR A 78 -5.81 3.26 -3.96
N LEU A 79 -5.35 3.48 -5.19
CA LEU A 79 -4.92 2.41 -6.09
C LEU A 79 -3.70 1.65 -5.55
N SER A 80 -2.79 2.34 -4.87
CA SER A 80 -1.66 1.72 -4.20
C SER A 80 -2.11 0.74 -3.11
N HIS A 81 -3.13 1.10 -2.33
CA HIS A 81 -3.69 0.20 -1.31
C HIS A 81 -4.41 -0.99 -1.94
N ILE A 82 -5.17 -0.79 -3.02
CA ILE A 82 -5.78 -1.91 -3.77
C ILE A 82 -4.70 -2.87 -4.29
N LYS A 83 -3.59 -2.35 -4.82
CA LYS A 83 -2.44 -3.15 -5.26
C LYS A 83 -1.81 -3.93 -4.11
N ALA A 84 -1.59 -3.30 -2.95
CA ALA A 84 -1.08 -3.97 -1.75
C ALA A 84 -2.01 -5.09 -1.29
N LEU A 85 -3.33 -4.85 -1.25
CA LEU A 85 -4.33 -5.87 -0.90
C LEU A 85 -4.34 -7.04 -1.89
N ARG A 86 -4.22 -6.77 -3.20
CA ARG A 86 -4.09 -7.84 -4.21
C ARG A 86 -2.83 -8.67 -4.00
N MET A 87 -1.69 -8.03 -3.66
CA MET A 87 -0.45 -8.74 -3.35
C MET A 87 -0.56 -9.59 -2.08
N PHE A 88 -1.22 -9.07 -1.05
CA PHE A 88 -1.49 -9.81 0.18
C PHE A 88 -2.38 -11.04 -0.09
N LEU A 89 -3.49 -10.87 -0.82
CA LEU A 89 -4.41 -11.96 -1.17
C LEU A 89 -3.80 -13.03 -2.08
N ALA A 90 -2.72 -12.70 -2.81
CA ALA A 90 -1.96 -13.67 -3.60
C ALA A 90 -0.97 -14.49 -2.76
N GLY A 91 -0.74 -14.11 -1.50
CA GLY A 91 0.11 -14.83 -0.56
C GLY A 91 -0.68 -15.72 0.40
N GLU A 92 0.04 -16.31 1.37
CA GLU A 92 -0.53 -17.20 2.40
C GLU A 92 -0.53 -16.57 3.81
N ALA A 93 -0.12 -15.31 3.93
CA ALA A 93 -0.11 -14.58 5.20
C ALA A 93 -1.55 -14.45 5.74
N ALA A 94 -1.72 -14.61 7.06
CA ALA A 94 -3.03 -14.52 7.69
C ALA A 94 -3.55 -13.06 7.78
N CYS A 95 -2.63 -12.11 7.68
CA CYS A 95 -2.86 -10.69 7.90
C CYS A 95 -1.71 -9.88 7.29
N ALA A 96 -1.97 -8.62 6.98
CA ALA A 96 -0.97 -7.70 6.45
C ALA A 96 -1.00 -6.34 7.17
N VAL A 97 0.17 -5.71 7.20
CA VAL A 97 0.35 -4.29 7.53
C VAL A 97 0.77 -3.60 6.23
N VAL A 98 0.07 -2.51 5.90
CA VAL A 98 0.29 -1.70 4.69
C VAL A 98 0.57 -0.28 5.11
#